data_AF-A0A0G4JG69-F1
#
_entry.id   AF-A0A0G4JG69-F1
#
_cell.length_a   1.000
_cell.length_b   1.000
_cell.length_c   1.000
_cell.angle_alpha   90.00
_cell.angle_beta   90.00
_cell.angle_gamma   90.00
#
_symmetry.space_group_name_H-M   'P 1'
#
loop_
_entity.id
_entity.type
_entity.pdbx_description
1 polymer ?
#
loop_
_entity_poly.entity_id
_entity_poly.type
_entity_poly.pdbx_seq_one_letter_code
_entity_poly.pdbx_strand_id
1 'polypeptide(L)'
;MKTSASSTAPVVNPVIDAFIAASAIAFGLYVSAPSRAAMLQATLARSAKRDLRSRLRERWPIWRARLRRATAVALSVAAILPFGSKAADKPVLVVGDQAYNAQSLFEASGALRDAPYTVAWKQFPAGTPVIEAVNAGALDIGLQGDGPVLFLAAQGAPVKVIGIYRDSPDSVVLLAGPHTQIKTVADLKGKTVAITRGGWSQQLVQAALTSAGLPLDSVKYSYLASVDSAAALQAGKVDATATWEPYVTRLREAGARTVVTARGLIAAQSYLSTTQKVIDAKRELLGDFVQRYQRAREWSLADSRHIERYADVWAAKSRVDPKLAHQWFSTSRIRYEPLTDSAIAEAQKSVDDFVKTGTLTKSFDVRGLFDTSFNKFTQAAR
;
A
#
# COMPACT_ATOMS: atom_id res chain seq x y z
N MET A 1 -24.10 -41.71 -37.63
CA MET A 1 -23.94 -40.62 -38.62
C MET A 1 -23.43 -39.40 -37.87
N LYS A 2 -22.33 -38.72 -38.25
CA LYS A 2 -22.27 -37.64 -39.27
C LYS A 2 -23.46 -36.65 -39.12
N THR A 3 -23.34 -35.33 -38.95
CA THR A 3 -22.24 -34.35 -38.95
C THR A 3 -22.78 -33.06 -38.26
N SER A 4 -22.07 -31.97 -37.94
CA SER A 4 -20.70 -31.47 -38.17
C SER A 4 -20.36 -30.36 -37.13
N ALA A 5 -19.10 -29.89 -37.07
CA ALA A 5 -18.71 -28.73 -36.26
C ALA A 5 -18.70 -27.42 -37.06
N SER A 6 -18.90 -26.27 -36.39
CA SER A 6 -18.53 -24.95 -36.91
C SER A 6 -17.95 -24.06 -35.80
N SER A 7 -16.64 -23.83 -35.85
CA SER A 7 -15.94 -22.83 -35.07
C SER A 7 -16.18 -21.43 -35.66
N THR A 8 -16.36 -20.41 -34.82
CA THR A 8 -16.35 -19.00 -35.22
C THR A 8 -15.10 -18.31 -34.68
N ALA A 9 -14.16 -18.03 -35.57
CA ALA A 9 -12.97 -17.23 -35.28
C ALA A 9 -13.29 -15.71 -35.32
N PRO A 10 -12.55 -14.86 -34.59
CA PRO A 10 -12.78 -13.42 -34.57
C PRO A 10 -12.35 -12.74 -35.89
N VAL A 11 -13.04 -11.66 -36.24
CA VAL A 11 -12.80 -10.85 -37.44
C VAL A 11 -11.53 -10.01 -37.27
N VAL A 12 -10.60 -10.11 -38.23
CA VAL A 12 -9.33 -9.35 -38.26
C VAL A 12 -9.44 -8.15 -39.22
N ASN A 13 -8.89 -7.00 -38.81
CA ASN A 13 -8.98 -5.73 -39.54
C ASN A 13 -7.72 -5.49 -40.42
N PRO A 14 -7.84 -5.40 -41.76
CA PRO A 14 -6.70 -5.43 -42.70
C PRO A 14 -5.83 -4.15 -42.75
N VAL A 15 -6.01 -3.20 -41.82
CA VAL A 15 -5.23 -1.96 -41.75
C VAL A 15 -3.92 -2.13 -40.94
N ILE A 16 -3.81 -3.18 -40.13
CA ILE A 16 -2.68 -3.35 -39.18
C ILE A 16 -1.44 -4.00 -39.83
N ASP A 17 -1.62 -4.98 -40.73
CA ASP A 17 -0.48 -5.68 -41.37
C ASP A 17 0.34 -4.79 -42.31
N ALA A 18 -0.27 -3.74 -42.87
CA ALA A 18 0.40 -2.75 -43.72
C ALA A 18 1.49 -1.96 -42.97
N PHE A 19 1.40 -1.87 -41.63
CA PHE A 19 2.41 -1.19 -40.80
C PHE A 19 3.58 -2.10 -40.41
N ILE A 20 3.38 -3.41 -40.39
CA ILE A 20 4.43 -4.38 -40.02
C ILE A 20 5.37 -4.64 -41.22
N ALA A 21 4.85 -4.64 -42.45
CA ALA A 21 5.65 -4.80 -43.66
C ALA A 21 6.64 -3.65 -43.94
N ALA A 22 6.39 -2.44 -43.40
CA ALA A 22 7.21 -1.26 -43.66
C ALA A 22 8.53 -1.22 -42.86
N SER A 23 8.65 -1.96 -41.76
CA SER A 23 9.80 -1.92 -40.85
C SER A 23 10.91 -2.94 -41.17
N ALA A 24 10.67 -3.87 -42.09
CA ALA A 24 11.60 -4.96 -42.42
C ALA A 24 12.60 -4.64 -43.55
N ILE A 25 12.53 -3.44 -44.15
CA ILE A 25 13.31 -3.07 -45.35
C ILE A 25 14.66 -2.40 -44.99
N ALA A 26 14.96 -2.22 -43.69
CA ALA A 26 16.16 -1.54 -43.21
C ALA A 26 17.42 -2.44 -43.05
N PHE A 27 17.37 -3.73 -43.40
CA PHE A 27 18.49 -4.66 -43.25
C PHE A 27 18.59 -5.64 -44.43
N GLY A 28 19.63 -5.52 -45.26
CA GLY A 28 19.88 -6.43 -46.40
C GLY A 28 20.86 -5.87 -47.43
N LEU A 29 22.08 -6.42 -47.47
CA LEU A 29 23.20 -5.92 -48.28
C LEU A 29 23.41 -6.73 -49.58
N TYR A 30 23.65 -5.99 -50.68
CA TYR A 30 24.65 -6.25 -51.75
C TYR A 30 24.45 -7.36 -52.84
N VAL A 31 24.95 -7.01 -54.05
CA VAL A 31 25.43 -7.85 -55.20
C VAL A 31 24.55 -8.10 -56.46
N SER A 32 25.17 -7.75 -57.61
CA SER A 32 25.02 -8.24 -59.02
C SER A 32 24.07 -7.56 -60.02
N ALA A 33 24.43 -7.73 -61.31
CA ALA A 33 24.26 -6.77 -62.42
C ALA A 33 22.96 -6.92 -63.26
N PRO A 34 22.53 -5.88 -63.99
CA PRO A 34 21.24 -5.88 -64.69
C PRO A 34 21.26 -6.64 -66.04
N SER A 35 20.27 -7.50 -66.24
CA SER A 35 20.01 -8.19 -67.51
C SER A 35 19.07 -7.40 -68.44
N ARG A 36 18.93 -7.87 -69.69
CA ARG A 36 18.22 -7.20 -70.81
C ARG A 36 16.76 -6.76 -70.53
N ALA A 37 16.12 -7.23 -69.46
CA ALA A 37 14.75 -6.86 -69.09
C ALA A 37 14.56 -5.36 -68.81
N ALA A 38 15.57 -4.68 -68.26
CA ALA A 38 15.48 -3.25 -67.91
C ALA A 38 15.25 -2.34 -69.13
N MET A 39 15.75 -2.73 -70.31
CA MET A 39 15.66 -1.93 -71.54
C MET A 39 14.26 -1.95 -72.16
N LEU A 40 13.53 -3.09 -72.06
CA LEU A 40 12.15 -3.19 -72.53
C LEU A 40 11.19 -2.40 -71.63
N GLN A 41 11.32 -2.50 -70.30
CA GLN A 41 10.47 -1.74 -69.37
C GLN A 41 10.64 -0.21 -69.54
N ALA A 42 11.87 0.26 -69.75
CA ALA A 42 12.15 1.69 -69.99
C ALA A 42 11.47 2.25 -71.25
N THR A 43 11.17 1.40 -72.23
CA THR A 43 10.54 1.82 -73.50
C THR A 43 9.01 1.89 -73.35
N LEU A 44 8.39 0.88 -72.71
CA LEU A 44 6.96 0.88 -72.40
C LEU A 44 6.57 2.04 -71.45
N ALA A 45 7.40 2.34 -70.45
CA ALA A 45 7.18 3.44 -69.51
C ALA A 45 7.20 4.84 -70.16
N ARG A 46 7.88 5.02 -71.31
CA ARG A 46 7.88 6.31 -72.05
C ARG A 46 6.60 6.51 -72.85
N SER A 47 6.02 5.43 -73.38
CA SER A 47 4.73 5.47 -74.09
C SER A 47 3.60 5.90 -73.15
N ALA A 48 3.42 5.18 -72.03
CA ALA A 48 2.37 5.46 -71.05
C ALA A 48 2.46 6.88 -70.43
N LYS A 49 3.69 7.39 -70.19
CA LYS A 49 3.90 8.77 -69.69
C LYS A 49 3.51 9.85 -70.70
N ARG A 50 3.42 9.55 -72.00
CA ARG A 50 3.06 10.53 -73.03
C ARG A 50 1.54 10.70 -73.14
N ASP A 51 0.77 9.62 -73.07
CA ASP A 51 -0.71 9.66 -73.08
C ASP A 51 -1.33 10.14 -71.75
N LEU A 52 -0.66 9.91 -70.61
CA LEU A 52 -1.11 10.50 -69.34
C LEU A 52 -0.95 12.03 -69.32
N ARG A 53 0.06 12.57 -70.03
CA ARG A 53 0.37 14.02 -70.10
C ARG A 53 -0.50 14.83 -71.07
N SER A 54 -1.25 14.18 -71.97
CA SER A 54 -2.32 14.82 -72.76
C SER A 54 -3.60 14.89 -71.91
N ARG A 55 -4.07 13.75 -71.41
CA ARG A 55 -5.31 13.61 -70.61
C ARG A 55 -5.32 14.46 -69.33
N LEU A 56 -4.17 14.66 -68.69
CA LEU A 56 -4.05 15.56 -67.53
C LEU A 56 -4.19 17.05 -67.90
N ARG A 57 -3.85 17.46 -69.13
CA ARG A 57 -3.81 18.86 -69.54
C ARG A 57 -5.20 19.43 -69.81
N GLU A 58 -6.06 18.66 -70.46
CA GLU A 58 -7.45 19.07 -70.77
C GLU A 58 -8.32 19.20 -69.50
N ARG A 59 -8.09 18.35 -68.50
CA ARG A 59 -8.93 18.33 -67.28
C ARG A 59 -8.44 19.29 -66.20
N TRP A 60 -7.18 19.75 -66.25
CA TRP A 60 -6.54 20.61 -65.25
C TRP A 60 -7.34 21.88 -64.85
N PRO A 61 -8.00 22.62 -65.78
CA PRO A 61 -8.81 23.79 -65.41
C PRO A 61 -10.01 23.42 -64.52
N ILE A 62 -10.66 22.30 -64.81
CA ILE A 62 -11.86 21.81 -64.11
C ILE A 62 -11.50 21.34 -62.70
N TRP A 63 -10.36 20.65 -62.54
CA TRP A 63 -9.85 20.24 -61.22
C TRP A 63 -9.43 21.45 -60.38
N ARG A 64 -8.79 22.47 -60.96
CA ARG A 64 -8.39 23.71 -60.25
C ARG A 64 -9.58 24.49 -59.68
N ALA A 65 -10.69 24.58 -60.42
CA ALA A 65 -11.90 25.25 -59.96
C ALA A 65 -12.57 24.52 -58.78
N ARG A 66 -12.54 23.18 -58.77
CA ARG A 66 -13.06 22.36 -57.65
C ARG A 66 -12.14 22.39 -56.42
N LEU A 67 -10.82 22.34 -56.59
CA LEU A 67 -9.86 22.41 -55.47
C LEU A 67 -10.00 23.70 -54.67
N ARG A 68 -10.16 24.86 -55.33
CA ARG A 68 -10.28 26.17 -54.66
C ARG A 68 -11.51 26.31 -53.76
N ARG A 69 -12.60 25.59 -54.02
CA ARG A 69 -13.79 25.58 -53.14
C ARG A 69 -13.66 24.58 -51.99
N ALA A 70 -12.87 23.51 -52.15
CA ALA A 70 -12.61 22.54 -51.08
C ALA A 70 -11.68 23.10 -49.99
N THR A 71 -10.66 23.89 -50.36
CA THR A 71 -9.67 24.44 -49.40
C THR A 71 -10.25 25.42 -48.38
N ALA A 72 -11.31 26.17 -48.73
CA ALA A 72 -11.92 27.15 -47.80
C ALA A 72 -12.80 26.50 -46.72
N VAL A 73 -13.33 25.30 -46.98
CA VAL A 73 -14.11 24.54 -45.98
C VAL A 73 -13.17 23.67 -45.12
N ALA A 74 -12.15 23.06 -45.73
CA ALA A 74 -11.17 22.25 -45.00
C ALA A 74 -10.36 23.02 -43.94
N LEU A 75 -10.03 24.30 -44.20
CA LEU A 75 -9.33 25.15 -43.23
C LEU A 75 -10.23 25.68 -42.10
N SER A 76 -11.55 25.71 -42.29
CA SER A 76 -12.50 26.21 -41.28
C SER A 76 -12.92 25.12 -40.27
N VAL A 77 -12.86 23.83 -40.66
CA VAL A 77 -13.19 22.70 -39.76
C VAL A 77 -12.00 22.26 -38.91
N ALA A 78 -10.76 22.49 -39.37
CA ALA A 78 -9.55 22.16 -38.62
C ALA A 78 -9.34 23.00 -37.35
N ALA A 79 -10.03 24.15 -37.21
CA ALA A 79 -9.93 25.05 -36.07
C ALA A 79 -10.88 24.71 -34.90
N ILE A 80 -11.73 23.69 -35.04
CA ILE A 80 -12.65 23.22 -33.97
C ILE A 80 -12.45 21.72 -33.69
N LEU A 81 -11.19 21.26 -33.75
CA LEU A 81 -10.82 20.15 -32.88
C LEU A 81 -10.75 20.73 -31.46
N PRO A 82 -11.61 20.31 -30.51
CA PRO A 82 -11.32 20.59 -29.13
C PRO A 82 -9.94 19.97 -28.86
N PHE A 83 -9.03 20.76 -28.29
CA PHE A 83 -7.95 20.20 -27.50
C PHE A 83 -8.64 19.53 -26.30
N GLY A 84 -9.09 18.29 -26.53
CA GLY A 84 -9.49 17.36 -25.50
C GLY A 84 -8.26 17.17 -24.66
N SER A 85 -8.14 17.98 -23.61
CA SER A 85 -7.09 17.85 -22.62
C SER A 85 -7.19 16.42 -22.14
N LYS A 86 -6.24 15.56 -22.56
CA LYS A 86 -6.04 14.26 -21.93
C LYS A 86 -5.83 14.61 -20.47
N ALA A 87 -6.83 14.32 -19.64
CA ALA A 87 -6.72 14.52 -18.21
C ALA A 87 -5.42 13.84 -17.80
N ALA A 88 -4.45 14.63 -17.31
CA ALA A 88 -3.13 14.12 -17.00
C ALA A 88 -3.31 12.93 -16.03
N ASP A 89 -2.69 11.79 -16.35
CA ASP A 89 -2.85 10.59 -15.55
C ASP A 89 -2.54 10.94 -14.10
N LYS A 90 -3.51 10.69 -13.21
CA LYS A 90 -3.40 11.10 -11.81
C LYS A 90 -2.12 10.50 -11.23
N PRO A 91 -1.28 11.28 -10.52
CA PRO A 91 -0.08 10.76 -9.90
C PRO A 91 -0.41 9.55 -9.01
N VAL A 92 0.52 8.62 -8.89
CA VAL A 92 0.36 7.39 -8.10
C VAL A 92 1.10 7.55 -6.77
N LEU A 93 0.40 7.26 -5.67
CA LEU A 93 1.01 6.95 -4.38
C LEU A 93 1.09 5.44 -4.23
N VAL A 94 2.31 4.90 -4.09
CA VAL A 94 2.53 3.48 -3.79
C VAL A 94 2.51 3.30 -2.28
N VAL A 95 1.52 2.57 -1.76
CA VAL A 95 1.26 2.50 -0.30
C VAL A 95 1.39 1.06 0.19
N GLY A 96 2.28 0.86 1.16
CA GLY A 96 2.43 -0.39 1.90
C GLY A 96 1.36 -0.52 2.97
N ASP A 97 0.57 -1.60 2.89
CA ASP A 97 -0.51 -1.95 3.81
C ASP A 97 -0.30 -3.39 4.30
N GLN A 98 -0.91 -3.73 5.43
CA GLN A 98 -0.80 -5.04 6.06
C GLN A 98 -2.19 -5.67 6.15
N ALA A 99 -2.33 -6.85 5.54
CA ALA A 99 -3.59 -7.61 5.49
C ALA A 99 -4.81 -6.74 5.11
N TYR A 100 -4.68 -5.85 4.12
CA TYR A 100 -5.76 -4.99 3.60
C TYR A 100 -6.39 -4.01 4.61
N ASN A 101 -5.74 -3.72 5.75
CA ASN A 101 -6.31 -2.88 6.82
C ASN A 101 -6.63 -1.46 6.33
N ALA A 102 -5.62 -0.74 5.82
CA ALA A 102 -5.81 0.62 5.33
C ALA A 102 -6.63 0.65 4.04
N GLN A 103 -6.42 -0.30 3.12
CA GLN A 103 -7.18 -0.38 1.87
C GLN A 103 -8.68 -0.56 2.14
N SER A 104 -9.06 -1.48 3.03
CA SER A 104 -10.47 -1.76 3.34
C SER A 104 -11.14 -0.58 4.04
N LEU A 105 -10.41 0.17 4.87
CA LEU A 105 -10.91 1.38 5.51
C LEU A 105 -11.27 2.46 4.47
N PHE A 106 -10.39 2.69 3.49
CA PHE A 106 -10.62 3.68 2.45
C PHE A 106 -11.75 3.29 1.49
N GLU A 107 -11.89 2.00 1.17
CA GLU A 107 -13.00 1.50 0.37
C GLU A 107 -14.35 1.57 1.13
N ALA A 108 -14.36 1.21 2.42
CA ALA A 108 -15.56 1.28 3.26
C ALA A 108 -16.05 2.72 3.47
N SER A 109 -15.13 3.64 3.80
CA SER A 109 -15.42 5.07 4.04
C SER A 109 -15.63 5.91 2.78
N GLY A 110 -15.07 5.48 1.65
CA GLY A 110 -15.00 6.27 0.42
C GLY A 110 -14.06 7.48 0.50
N ALA A 111 -13.20 7.59 1.52
CA ALA A 111 -12.41 8.81 1.77
C ALA A 111 -11.33 9.13 0.69
N LEU A 112 -11.01 8.18 -0.20
CA LEU A 112 -10.19 8.44 -1.41
C LEU A 112 -10.97 8.96 -2.62
N ARG A 113 -12.31 9.07 -2.53
CA ARG A 113 -13.11 9.67 -3.61
C ARG A 113 -12.62 11.11 -3.86
N ASP A 114 -12.51 11.48 -5.13
CA ASP A 114 -12.06 12.81 -5.55
C ASP A 114 -10.63 13.16 -5.09
N ALA A 115 -9.79 12.16 -4.76
CA ALA A 115 -8.35 12.37 -4.54
C ALA A 115 -7.66 12.85 -5.82
N PRO A 116 -6.66 13.75 -5.74
CA PRO A 116 -5.90 14.21 -6.91
C PRO A 116 -4.90 13.15 -7.42
N TYR A 117 -4.71 12.06 -6.69
CA TYR A 117 -3.87 10.90 -7.03
C TYR A 117 -4.70 9.61 -7.11
N THR A 118 -4.05 8.51 -7.51
CA THR A 118 -4.52 7.13 -7.28
C THR A 118 -3.59 6.43 -6.28
N VAL A 119 -4.08 5.38 -5.61
CA VAL A 119 -3.29 4.59 -4.65
C VAL A 119 -3.01 3.20 -5.21
N ALA A 120 -1.72 2.87 -5.36
CA ALA A 120 -1.25 1.53 -5.70
C ALA A 120 -0.89 0.77 -4.41
N TRP A 121 -1.85 0.01 -3.89
CA TRP A 121 -1.69 -0.80 -2.69
C TRP A 121 -0.69 -1.94 -2.89
N LYS A 122 0.23 -2.09 -1.92
CA LYS A 122 1.18 -3.20 -1.81
C LYS A 122 0.98 -3.86 -0.46
N GLN A 123 0.64 -5.15 -0.48
CA GLN A 123 0.29 -5.89 0.72
C GLN A 123 1.51 -6.63 1.27
N PHE A 124 1.75 -6.49 2.57
CA PHE A 124 2.89 -7.08 3.27
C PHE A 124 2.45 -7.99 4.42
N PRO A 125 3.22 -9.03 4.75
CA PRO A 125 2.91 -9.96 5.84
C PRO A 125 3.24 -9.41 7.24
N ALA A 126 4.11 -8.38 7.33
CA ALA A 126 4.58 -7.79 8.58
C ALA A 126 5.15 -6.38 8.34
N GLY A 127 5.31 -5.61 9.42
CA GLY A 127 5.76 -4.21 9.37
C GLY A 127 7.23 -4.01 8.98
N THR A 128 8.12 -4.98 9.26
CA THR A 128 9.54 -4.87 8.89
C THR A 128 9.74 -4.82 7.36
N PRO A 129 9.18 -5.74 6.56
CA PRO A 129 9.13 -5.60 5.10
C PRO A 129 8.54 -4.27 4.58
N VAL A 130 7.57 -3.67 5.28
CA VAL A 130 6.99 -2.38 4.87
C VAL A 130 8.02 -1.26 5.00
N ILE A 131 8.67 -1.12 6.16
CA ILE A 131 9.63 -0.03 6.38
C ILE A 131 10.92 -0.23 5.58
N GLU A 132 11.33 -1.47 5.33
CA GLU A 132 12.42 -1.81 4.40
C GLU A 132 12.09 -1.35 2.97
N ALA A 133 10.87 -1.60 2.50
CA ALA A 133 10.42 -1.18 1.17
C ALA A 133 10.23 0.36 1.06
N VAL A 134 9.83 1.04 2.14
CA VAL A 134 9.86 2.51 2.23
C VAL A 134 11.30 3.04 2.13
N ASN A 135 12.23 2.47 2.90
CA ASN A 135 13.64 2.89 2.91
C ASN A 135 14.33 2.64 1.56
N ALA A 136 13.98 1.55 0.87
CA ALA A 136 14.43 1.26 -0.49
C ALA A 136 13.79 2.15 -1.57
N GLY A 137 12.79 2.99 -1.22
CA GLY A 137 12.05 3.84 -2.17
C GLY A 137 11.08 3.07 -3.08
N ALA A 138 10.73 1.83 -2.74
CA ALA A 138 9.72 1.04 -3.43
C ALA A 138 8.27 1.41 -3.02
N LEU A 139 8.12 2.11 -1.90
CA LEU A 139 6.87 2.67 -1.40
C LEU A 139 7.02 4.17 -1.14
N ASP A 140 5.96 4.93 -1.39
CA ASP A 140 5.88 6.34 -0.97
C ASP A 140 5.47 6.46 0.50
N ILE A 141 4.58 5.57 0.97
CA ILE A 141 4.08 5.52 2.34
C ILE A 141 4.03 4.06 2.81
N GLY A 142 4.45 3.79 4.04
CA GLY A 142 4.22 2.52 4.73
C GLY A 142 3.36 2.70 5.98
N LEU A 143 2.40 1.80 6.22
CA LEU A 143 1.60 1.74 7.44
C LEU A 143 1.95 0.50 8.28
N GLN A 144 2.58 0.72 9.43
CA GLN A 144 3.01 -0.35 10.34
C GLN A 144 3.21 0.12 11.79
N GLY A 145 3.36 -0.83 12.71
CA GLY A 145 3.67 -0.57 14.12
C GLY A 145 4.99 0.20 14.33
N ASP A 146 5.12 0.81 15.51
CA ASP A 146 6.29 1.58 15.95
C ASP A 146 7.63 0.85 15.82
N GLY A 147 7.70 -0.38 16.36
CA GLY A 147 8.93 -1.16 16.51
C GLY A 147 9.81 -1.17 15.26
N PRO A 148 9.35 -1.72 14.11
CA PRO A 148 10.11 -1.74 12.88
C PRO A 148 10.71 -0.39 12.45
N VAL A 149 9.98 0.71 12.65
CA VAL A 149 10.47 2.06 12.32
C VAL A 149 11.54 2.52 13.30
N LEU A 150 11.33 2.31 14.59
CA LEU A 150 12.30 2.66 15.62
C LEU A 150 13.60 1.84 15.48
N PHE A 151 13.50 0.54 15.17
CA PHE A 151 14.67 -0.31 14.90
C PHE A 151 15.46 0.10 13.65
N LEU A 152 14.78 0.55 12.58
CA LEU A 152 15.45 0.99 11.36
C LEU A 152 16.02 2.41 11.52
N ALA A 153 15.33 3.30 12.23
CA ALA A 153 15.82 4.63 12.58
C ALA A 153 17.06 4.57 13.50
N ALA A 154 17.09 3.62 14.45
CA ALA A 154 18.27 3.35 15.28
C ALA A 154 19.53 2.94 14.48
N GLN A 155 19.35 2.42 13.26
CA GLN A 155 20.44 2.10 12.33
C GLN A 155 20.85 3.28 11.45
N GLY A 156 20.28 4.48 11.67
CA GLY A 156 20.58 5.70 10.91
C GLY A 156 19.85 5.81 9.57
N ALA A 157 18.82 5.00 9.31
CA ALA A 157 18.06 5.09 8.07
C ALA A 157 17.27 6.41 7.97
N PRO A 158 17.22 7.08 6.80
CA PRO A 158 16.59 8.38 6.59
C PRO A 158 15.05 8.32 6.47
N VAL A 159 14.42 7.49 7.29
CA VAL A 159 12.96 7.35 7.37
C VAL A 159 12.35 8.49 8.19
N LYS A 160 11.07 8.79 7.92
CA LYS A 160 10.28 9.84 8.56
C LYS A 160 8.89 9.34 8.92
N VAL A 161 8.33 9.81 10.01
CA VAL A 161 6.93 9.59 10.41
C VAL A 161 6.13 10.87 10.16
N ILE A 162 5.05 10.74 9.39
CA ILE A 162 4.18 11.85 8.94
C ILE A 162 2.75 11.77 9.51
N GLY A 163 2.48 10.76 10.35
CA GLY A 163 1.23 10.61 11.10
C GLY A 163 1.29 9.40 12.02
N ILE A 164 0.55 9.42 13.13
CA ILE A 164 0.43 8.31 14.06
C ILE A 164 -1.00 7.76 14.00
N TYR A 165 -1.14 6.45 14.17
CA TYR A 165 -2.41 5.82 14.50
C TYR A 165 -2.21 4.78 15.59
N ARG A 166 -3.27 4.49 16.34
CA ARG A 166 -3.19 3.66 17.52
C ARG A 166 -4.43 2.81 17.69
N ASP A 167 -4.22 1.55 17.99
CA ASP A 167 -5.31 0.65 18.38
C ASP A 167 -5.77 0.98 19.82
N SER A 168 -6.95 0.51 20.19
CA SER A 168 -7.43 0.52 21.56
C SER A 168 -6.45 -0.25 22.45
N PRO A 169 -6.10 0.25 23.64
CA PRO A 169 -5.22 -0.47 24.55
C PRO A 169 -5.77 -1.85 24.95
N ASP A 170 -7.09 -2.08 24.82
CA ASP A 170 -7.72 -3.37 25.13
C ASP A 170 -7.58 -4.43 24.02
N SER A 171 -7.02 -4.05 22.87
CA SER A 171 -6.76 -4.94 21.72
C SER A 171 -5.37 -5.55 21.71
N VAL A 172 -4.44 -5.02 22.52
CA VAL A 172 -3.12 -5.61 22.77
C VAL A 172 -3.09 -6.16 24.19
N VAL A 173 -2.96 -7.47 24.33
CA VAL A 173 -3.33 -8.18 25.56
C VAL A 173 -2.32 -9.29 25.89
N LEU A 174 -1.93 -9.36 27.17
CA LEU A 174 -1.25 -10.50 27.76
C LEU A 174 -2.31 -11.50 28.24
N LEU A 175 -2.31 -12.67 27.62
CA LEU A 175 -3.27 -13.75 27.81
C LEU A 175 -2.60 -14.95 28.47
N ALA A 176 -3.24 -15.51 29.49
CA ALA A 176 -2.87 -16.78 30.10
C ALA A 176 -3.60 -17.95 29.41
N GLY A 177 -2.92 -19.07 29.24
CA GLY A 177 -3.49 -20.28 28.66
C GLY A 177 -4.60 -20.88 29.54
N PRO A 178 -5.64 -21.51 28.94
CA PRO A 178 -6.79 -22.07 29.67
C PRO A 178 -6.39 -23.13 30.69
N HIS A 179 -5.28 -23.85 30.45
CA HIS A 179 -4.72 -24.88 31.31
C HIS A 179 -3.99 -24.33 32.56
N THR A 180 -3.84 -23.00 32.69
CA THR A 180 -3.08 -22.37 33.77
C THR A 180 -3.98 -21.77 34.86
N GLN A 181 -3.42 -21.58 36.05
CA GLN A 181 -4.06 -20.83 37.15
C GLN A 181 -3.64 -19.34 37.20
N ILE A 182 -2.91 -18.85 36.20
CA ILE A 182 -2.41 -17.46 36.14
C ILE A 182 -3.60 -16.50 36.06
N LYS A 183 -3.67 -15.51 36.95
CA LYS A 183 -4.74 -14.48 36.97
C LYS A 183 -4.16 -13.07 36.99
N THR A 184 -2.95 -12.91 37.49
CA THR A 184 -2.25 -11.64 37.69
C THR A 184 -0.85 -11.69 37.08
N VAL A 185 -0.20 -10.53 36.97
CA VAL A 185 1.20 -10.45 36.53
C VAL A 185 2.15 -11.17 37.52
N ALA A 186 1.82 -11.20 38.81
CA ALA A 186 2.60 -11.90 39.83
C ALA A 186 2.69 -13.42 39.57
N ASP A 187 1.61 -14.02 39.04
CA ASP A 187 1.52 -15.46 38.76
C ASP A 187 2.41 -15.90 37.58
N LEU A 188 2.99 -14.94 36.83
CA LEU A 188 3.91 -15.22 35.72
C LEU A 188 5.31 -15.66 36.19
N LYS A 189 5.64 -15.49 37.48
CA LYS A 189 6.97 -15.84 38.01
C LYS A 189 7.28 -17.33 37.77
N GLY A 190 8.39 -17.60 37.08
CA GLY A 190 8.86 -18.93 36.69
C GLY A 190 8.14 -19.53 35.47
N LYS A 191 7.16 -18.84 34.90
CA LYS A 191 6.33 -19.30 33.77
C LYS A 191 6.98 -19.05 32.42
N THR A 192 6.53 -19.79 31.42
CA THR A 192 6.97 -19.64 30.02
C THR A 192 6.03 -18.68 29.29
N VAL A 193 6.56 -17.56 28.81
CA VAL A 193 5.78 -16.50 28.15
C VAL A 193 6.24 -16.36 26.70
N ALA A 194 5.34 -16.62 25.75
CA ALA A 194 5.61 -16.37 24.34
C ALA A 194 5.55 -14.88 24.02
N ILE A 195 6.55 -14.37 23.31
CA ILE A 195 6.62 -12.99 22.83
C ILE A 195 7.21 -12.88 21.43
N THR A 196 6.75 -11.90 20.68
CA THR A 196 7.37 -11.48 19.41
C THR A 196 8.45 -10.43 19.71
N ARG A 197 9.70 -10.72 19.33
CA ARG A 197 10.86 -9.86 19.59
C ARG A 197 10.68 -8.48 18.93
N GLY A 198 10.97 -7.41 19.67
CA GLY A 198 10.95 -6.03 19.13
C GLY A 198 9.57 -5.49 18.75
N GLY A 199 8.47 -6.10 19.22
CA GLY A 199 7.11 -5.61 19.01
C GLY A 199 6.33 -5.41 20.31
N TRP A 200 5.08 -4.94 20.20
CA TRP A 200 4.19 -4.66 21.34
C TRP A 200 4.03 -5.84 22.29
N SER A 201 4.10 -7.07 21.78
CA SER A 201 4.09 -8.30 22.56
C SER A 201 5.20 -8.31 23.63
N GLN A 202 6.43 -8.05 23.22
CA GLN A 202 7.56 -7.95 24.14
C GLN A 202 7.44 -6.72 25.05
N GLN A 203 7.14 -5.55 24.49
CA GLN A 203 6.97 -4.30 25.27
C GLN A 203 5.94 -4.49 26.40
N LEU A 204 4.79 -5.09 26.11
CA LEU A 204 3.70 -5.29 27.07
C LEU A 204 4.12 -6.20 28.22
N VAL A 205 4.77 -7.33 27.95
CA VAL A 205 5.24 -8.23 29.02
C VAL A 205 6.28 -7.53 29.89
N GLN A 206 7.23 -6.83 29.30
CA GLN A 206 8.31 -6.17 30.04
C GLN A 206 7.83 -4.96 30.85
N ALA A 207 6.88 -4.19 30.32
CA ALA A 207 6.19 -3.12 31.03
C ALA A 207 5.31 -3.67 32.18
N ALA A 208 4.57 -4.75 31.95
CA ALA A 208 3.77 -5.41 32.98
C ALA A 208 4.62 -5.91 34.15
N LEU A 209 5.69 -6.66 33.86
CA LEU A 209 6.63 -7.14 34.89
C LEU A 209 7.24 -5.97 35.67
N THR A 210 7.74 -4.95 34.97
CA THR A 210 8.30 -3.74 35.62
C THR A 210 7.27 -3.05 36.52
N SER A 211 6.03 -2.88 36.06
CA SER A 211 4.95 -2.24 36.82
C SER A 211 4.49 -3.08 38.03
N ALA A 212 4.73 -4.39 38.01
CA ALA A 212 4.48 -5.29 39.13
C ALA A 212 5.69 -5.45 40.08
N GLY A 213 6.77 -4.70 39.86
CA GLY A 213 8.02 -4.82 40.64
C GLY A 213 8.78 -6.14 40.42
N LEU A 214 8.48 -6.86 39.33
CA LEU A 214 9.14 -8.11 39.00
C LEU A 214 10.38 -7.90 38.12
N PRO A 215 11.48 -8.62 38.39
CA PRO A 215 12.62 -8.71 37.47
C PRO A 215 12.19 -9.20 36.08
N LEU A 216 12.84 -8.72 35.01
CA LEU A 216 12.52 -9.14 33.64
C LEU A 216 12.85 -10.62 33.37
N ASP A 217 13.89 -11.14 34.05
CA ASP A 217 14.30 -12.55 34.04
C ASP A 217 13.45 -13.44 34.96
N SER A 218 12.43 -12.90 35.63
CA SER A 218 11.49 -13.69 36.43
C SER A 218 10.59 -14.61 35.59
N VAL A 219 10.60 -14.49 34.26
CA VAL A 219 9.87 -15.34 33.30
C VAL A 219 10.82 -15.99 32.30
N LYS A 220 10.41 -17.13 31.74
CA LYS A 220 11.11 -17.79 30.62
C LYS A 220 10.53 -17.30 29.30
N TYR A 221 11.26 -16.45 28.59
CA TYR A 221 10.82 -15.95 27.28
C TYR A 221 10.92 -17.03 26.20
N SER A 222 9.83 -17.23 25.46
CA SER A 222 9.81 -18.00 24.20
C SER A 222 9.63 -17.03 23.04
N TYR A 223 10.64 -16.88 22.19
CA TYR A 223 10.59 -15.93 21.07
C TYR A 223 9.93 -16.58 19.85
N LEU A 224 8.72 -16.13 19.52
CA LEU A 224 7.87 -16.71 18.48
C LEU A 224 7.17 -15.59 17.66
N ALA A 225 6.83 -15.89 16.40
CA ALA A 225 5.94 -15.02 15.64
C ALA A 225 4.52 -15.09 16.23
N SER A 226 3.72 -14.02 16.11
CA SER A 226 2.47 -13.88 16.86
C SER A 226 1.41 -14.96 16.53
N VAL A 227 1.46 -15.51 15.32
CA VAL A 227 0.66 -16.69 14.92
C VAL A 227 1.09 -17.96 15.65
N ASP A 228 2.40 -18.18 15.78
CA ASP A 228 2.99 -19.34 16.47
C ASP A 228 2.81 -19.23 17.98
N SER A 229 2.92 -18.02 18.55
CA SER A 229 2.64 -17.75 19.96
C SER A 229 1.20 -18.09 20.34
N ALA A 230 0.24 -17.76 19.48
CA ALA A 230 -1.17 -18.11 19.69
C ALA A 230 -1.39 -19.63 19.63
N ALA A 231 -0.83 -20.31 18.62
CA ALA A 231 -0.90 -21.76 18.51
C ALA A 231 -0.20 -22.48 19.69
N ALA A 232 0.93 -21.96 20.15
CA ALA A 232 1.68 -22.49 21.29
C ALA A 232 0.89 -22.38 22.61
N LEU A 233 0.16 -21.27 22.83
CA LEU A 233 -0.71 -21.10 24.00
C LEU A 233 -1.86 -22.11 24.00
N GLN A 234 -2.54 -22.27 22.86
CA GLN A 234 -3.63 -23.23 22.68
C GLN A 234 -3.15 -24.67 22.87
N ALA A 235 -1.96 -25.00 22.36
CA ALA A 235 -1.34 -26.32 22.51
C ALA A 235 -0.69 -26.57 23.88
N GLY A 236 -0.79 -25.65 24.85
CA GLY A 236 -0.19 -25.80 26.17
C GLY A 236 1.35 -25.81 26.21
N LYS A 237 2.01 -25.33 25.15
CA LYS A 237 3.48 -25.27 25.06
C LYS A 237 4.07 -24.05 25.78
N VAL A 238 3.26 -23.05 26.08
CA VAL A 238 3.60 -21.86 26.87
C VAL A 238 2.44 -21.52 27.80
N ASP A 239 2.76 -20.99 28.98
CA ASP A 239 1.77 -20.63 30.00
C ASP A 239 1.01 -19.34 29.66
N ALA A 240 1.67 -18.38 29.00
CA ALA A 240 1.10 -17.09 28.63
C ALA A 240 1.66 -16.58 27.28
N THR A 241 0.97 -15.63 26.65
CA THR A 241 1.46 -14.88 25.48
C THR A 241 0.90 -13.46 25.46
N ALA A 242 1.72 -12.48 25.05
CA ALA A 242 1.20 -11.17 24.66
C ALA A 242 1.00 -11.12 23.14
N THR A 243 -0.13 -10.60 22.67
CA THR A 243 -0.44 -10.47 21.24
C THR A 243 -1.50 -9.39 21.01
N TRP A 244 -1.90 -9.18 19.76
CA TRP A 244 -2.91 -8.22 19.33
C TRP A 244 -4.03 -8.89 18.51
N GLU A 245 -5.04 -8.14 18.12
CA GLU A 245 -6.13 -8.66 17.28
C GLU A 245 -5.65 -9.02 15.85
N PRO A 246 -6.21 -10.05 15.19
CA PRO A 246 -7.35 -10.86 15.61
C PRO A 246 -6.96 -12.06 16.49
N TYR A 247 -5.68 -12.19 16.88
CA TYR A 247 -5.21 -13.31 17.69
C TYR A 247 -5.81 -13.28 19.11
N VAL A 248 -5.96 -12.09 19.69
CA VAL A 248 -6.60 -11.92 21.01
C VAL A 248 -8.03 -12.48 21.02
N THR A 249 -8.85 -12.15 20.03
CA THR A 249 -10.22 -12.70 19.91
C THR A 249 -10.20 -14.22 19.78
N ARG A 250 -9.40 -14.79 18.85
CA ARG A 250 -9.30 -16.25 18.67
C ARG A 250 -8.83 -16.99 19.92
N LEU A 251 -7.91 -16.40 20.68
CA LEU A 251 -7.41 -16.98 21.93
C LEU A 251 -8.47 -16.93 23.03
N ARG A 252 -9.26 -15.85 23.13
CA ARG A 252 -10.42 -15.75 24.04
C ARG A 252 -11.49 -16.79 23.70
N GLU A 253 -11.82 -16.99 22.42
CA GLU A 253 -12.73 -18.06 21.98
C GLU A 253 -12.19 -19.46 22.32
N ALA A 254 -10.87 -19.66 22.33
CA ALA A 254 -10.20 -20.87 22.80
C ALA A 254 -9.98 -20.93 24.33
N GLY A 255 -10.64 -20.07 25.11
CA GLY A 255 -10.63 -20.09 26.58
C GLY A 255 -9.42 -19.41 27.25
N ALA A 256 -8.55 -18.73 26.51
CA ALA A 256 -7.46 -17.95 27.10
C ALA A 256 -8.00 -16.75 27.90
N ARG A 257 -7.40 -16.49 29.06
CA ARG A 257 -7.88 -15.48 30.02
C ARG A 257 -6.99 -14.25 29.99
N THR A 258 -7.58 -13.06 29.99
CA THR A 258 -6.81 -11.79 30.05
C THR A 258 -6.13 -11.65 31.41
N VAL A 259 -4.82 -11.38 31.40
CA VAL A 259 -4.01 -11.02 32.58
C VAL A 259 -3.91 -9.51 32.70
N VAL A 260 -3.52 -8.84 31.60
CA VAL A 260 -3.48 -7.36 31.51
C VAL A 260 -3.57 -6.93 30.05
N THR A 261 -4.07 -5.72 29.80
CA THR A 261 -4.08 -5.07 28.47
C THR A 261 -2.97 -4.01 28.38
N ALA A 262 -2.73 -3.40 27.21
CA ALA A 262 -1.74 -2.34 27.06
C ALA A 262 -2.03 -1.04 27.87
N ARG A 263 -3.22 -0.94 28.47
CA ARG A 263 -3.72 0.25 29.17
C ARG A 263 -2.78 0.69 30.30
N GLY A 264 -2.17 1.87 30.11
CA GLY A 264 -1.24 2.45 31.08
C GLY A 264 0.16 1.82 31.11
N LEU A 265 0.43 0.83 30.25
CA LEU A 265 1.71 0.12 30.20
C LEU A 265 2.54 0.47 28.96
N ILE A 266 1.92 0.45 27.78
CA ILE A 266 2.58 0.74 26.50
C ILE A 266 1.70 1.63 25.62
N ALA A 267 2.32 2.39 24.74
CA ALA A 267 1.58 3.27 23.83
C ALA A 267 0.89 2.51 22.68
N ALA A 268 1.47 1.40 22.22
CA ALA A 268 1.00 0.62 21.06
C ALA A 268 0.77 1.48 19.79
N GLN A 269 1.71 2.39 19.52
CA GLN A 269 1.66 3.28 18.37
C GLN A 269 1.97 2.52 17.07
N SER A 270 1.34 2.98 15.99
CA SER A 270 1.68 2.68 14.60
C SER A 270 1.87 3.98 13.82
N TYR A 271 2.64 3.92 12.74
CA TYR A 271 3.10 5.09 12.00
C TYR A 271 2.70 5.04 10.52
N LEU A 272 2.35 6.21 9.99
CA LEU A 272 2.45 6.50 8.56
C LEU A 272 3.90 6.96 8.33
N SER A 273 4.66 6.09 7.68
CA SER A 273 6.10 6.25 7.46
C SER A 273 6.42 6.56 6.00
N THR A 274 7.50 7.30 5.76
CA THR A 274 8.01 7.68 4.45
C THR A 274 9.52 7.97 4.53
N THR A 275 10.12 8.62 3.54
CA THR A 275 11.50 9.14 3.59
C THR A 275 11.52 10.63 3.26
N GLN A 276 12.57 11.36 3.67
CA GLN A 276 12.72 12.78 3.35
C GLN A 276 12.63 13.04 1.83
N LYS A 277 13.27 12.19 1.02
CA LYS A 277 13.23 12.26 -0.45
C LYS A 277 11.80 12.22 -1.03
N VAL A 278 10.92 11.41 -0.44
CA VAL A 278 9.51 11.32 -0.88
C VAL A 278 8.70 12.51 -0.36
N ILE A 279 9.00 13.01 0.85
CA ILE A 279 8.41 14.27 1.35
C ILE A 279 8.73 15.41 0.38
N ASP A 280 10.00 15.60 0.02
CA ASP A 280 10.43 16.69 -0.86
C ASP A 280 9.76 16.62 -2.25
N ALA A 281 9.53 15.41 -2.77
CA ALA A 281 8.94 15.18 -4.10
C ALA A 281 7.41 15.16 -4.13
N LYS A 282 6.73 14.73 -3.05
CA LYS A 282 5.28 14.43 -3.04
C LYS A 282 4.51 15.07 -1.88
N ARG A 283 5.09 16.04 -1.16
CA ARG A 283 4.58 16.63 0.09
C ARG A 283 3.06 16.82 0.18
N GLU A 284 2.46 17.48 -0.80
CA GLU A 284 1.03 17.81 -0.77
C GLU A 284 0.14 16.58 -1.07
N LEU A 285 0.62 15.60 -1.85
CA LEU A 285 -0.06 14.31 -2.04
C LEU A 285 -0.02 13.47 -0.75
N LEU A 286 1.13 13.45 -0.07
CA LEU A 286 1.28 12.82 1.24
C LEU A 286 0.36 13.49 2.28
N GLY A 287 0.27 14.82 2.26
CA GLY A 287 -0.57 15.60 3.16
C GLY A 287 -2.07 15.33 3.00
N ASP A 288 -2.56 15.33 1.75
CA ASP A 288 -3.94 14.94 1.45
C ASP A 288 -4.21 13.46 1.81
N PHE A 289 -3.23 12.55 1.64
CA PHE A 289 -3.35 11.17 2.11
C PHE A 289 -3.46 11.07 3.64
N VAL A 290 -2.60 11.75 4.41
CA VAL A 290 -2.65 11.76 5.88
C VAL A 290 -4.00 12.34 6.35
N GLN A 291 -4.47 13.43 5.76
CA GLN A 291 -5.78 14.01 6.08
C GLN A 291 -6.94 13.07 5.75
N ARG A 292 -6.90 12.36 4.61
CA ARG A 292 -7.93 11.38 4.24
C ARG A 292 -7.90 10.17 5.15
N TYR A 293 -6.72 9.72 5.57
CA TYR A 293 -6.57 8.63 6.53
C TYR A 293 -7.13 9.00 7.90
N GLN A 294 -6.85 10.21 8.40
CA GLN A 294 -7.49 10.77 9.59
C GLN A 294 -9.02 10.71 9.45
N ARG A 295 -9.58 11.32 8.39
CA ARG A 295 -11.02 11.36 8.14
C ARG A 295 -11.64 9.96 8.04
N ALA A 296 -10.94 8.99 7.46
CA ALA A 296 -11.41 7.62 7.35
C ALA A 296 -11.44 6.90 8.71
N ARG A 297 -10.45 7.14 9.58
CA ARG A 297 -10.45 6.62 10.97
C ARG A 297 -11.55 7.29 11.81
N GLU A 298 -11.70 8.61 11.73
CA GLU A 298 -12.80 9.36 12.38
C GLU A 298 -14.17 8.85 11.94
N TRP A 299 -14.39 8.69 10.63
CA TRP A 299 -15.61 8.08 10.07
C TRP A 299 -15.89 6.71 10.69
N SER A 300 -14.88 5.84 10.77
CA SER A 300 -15.06 4.50 11.32
C SER A 300 -15.47 4.51 12.80
N LEU A 301 -15.04 5.52 13.57
CA LEU A 301 -15.34 5.62 15.00
C LEU A 301 -16.65 6.33 15.33
N ALA A 302 -17.23 7.05 14.36
CA ALA A 302 -18.43 7.88 14.54
C ALA A 302 -19.73 7.07 14.73
N ASP A 303 -19.79 5.84 14.23
CA ASP A 303 -20.97 4.97 14.30
C ASP A 303 -20.53 3.49 14.31
N SER A 304 -21.17 2.63 15.10
CA SER A 304 -20.83 1.19 15.11
C SER A 304 -21.05 0.54 13.75
N ARG A 305 -22.04 1.01 12.98
CA ARG A 305 -22.34 0.53 11.62
C ARG A 305 -21.23 0.85 10.62
N HIS A 306 -20.40 1.87 10.89
CA HIS A 306 -19.21 2.15 10.09
C HIS A 306 -18.07 1.17 10.42
N ILE A 307 -17.90 0.79 11.69
CA ILE A 307 -17.00 -0.31 12.10
C ILE A 307 -17.45 -1.62 11.44
N GLU A 308 -18.75 -1.93 11.50
CA GLU A 308 -19.32 -3.14 10.91
C GLU A 308 -19.08 -3.19 9.39
N ARG A 309 -19.42 -2.12 8.66
CA ARG A 309 -19.17 -2.01 7.22
C ARG A 309 -17.68 -2.14 6.87
N TYR A 310 -16.79 -1.58 7.69
CA TYR A 310 -15.34 -1.72 7.52
C TYR A 310 -14.88 -3.16 7.75
N ALA A 311 -15.41 -3.82 8.79
CA ALA A 311 -15.16 -5.23 9.09
C ALA A 311 -15.60 -6.15 7.95
N ASP A 312 -16.77 -5.92 7.34
CA ASP A 312 -17.27 -6.72 6.22
C ASP A 312 -16.39 -6.59 4.96
N VAL A 313 -16.01 -5.36 4.59
CA VAL A 313 -15.10 -5.10 3.45
C VAL A 313 -13.75 -5.77 3.67
N TRP A 314 -13.22 -5.69 4.90
CA TRP A 314 -11.97 -6.32 5.27
C TRP A 314 -12.06 -7.86 5.26
N ALA A 315 -13.12 -8.42 5.83
CA ALA A 315 -13.37 -9.86 5.90
C ALA A 315 -13.45 -10.48 4.49
N ALA A 316 -14.17 -9.83 3.57
CA ALA A 316 -14.30 -10.25 2.18
C ALA A 316 -12.95 -10.28 1.44
N LYS A 317 -12.08 -9.27 1.62
CA LYS A 317 -10.74 -9.23 1.00
C LYS A 317 -9.78 -10.24 1.61
N SER A 318 -9.73 -10.28 2.94
CA SER A 318 -8.81 -11.13 3.71
C SER A 318 -9.24 -12.59 3.75
N ARG A 319 -10.47 -12.91 3.29
CA ARG A 319 -11.11 -14.24 3.36
C ARG A 319 -11.16 -14.78 4.80
N VAL A 320 -11.49 -13.90 5.73
CA VAL A 320 -11.63 -14.19 7.16
C VAL A 320 -13.12 -14.16 7.53
N ASP A 321 -13.50 -14.93 8.54
CA ASP A 321 -14.86 -14.92 9.08
C ASP A 321 -15.30 -13.49 9.46
N PRO A 322 -16.43 -12.98 8.93
CA PRO A 322 -16.94 -11.66 9.27
C PRO A 322 -17.13 -11.46 10.77
N LYS A 323 -17.63 -12.46 11.51
CA LYS A 323 -17.84 -12.36 12.97
C LYS A 323 -16.53 -12.03 13.70
N LEU A 324 -15.43 -12.68 13.30
CA LEU A 324 -14.10 -12.40 13.84
C LEU A 324 -13.62 -10.98 13.47
N ALA A 325 -13.92 -10.50 12.26
CA ALA A 325 -13.62 -9.13 11.85
C ALA A 325 -14.43 -8.10 12.66
N HIS A 326 -15.72 -8.34 12.88
CA HIS A 326 -16.60 -7.50 13.70
C HIS A 326 -16.09 -7.42 15.15
N GLN A 327 -15.74 -8.56 15.76
CA GLN A 327 -15.14 -8.62 17.10
C GLN A 327 -13.79 -7.91 17.18
N TRP A 328 -12.92 -8.07 16.17
CA TRP A 328 -11.66 -7.34 16.07
C TRP A 328 -11.93 -5.84 16.02
N PHE A 329 -12.57 -5.31 14.98
CA PHE A 329 -12.61 -3.86 14.77
C PHE A 329 -13.45 -3.12 15.82
N SER A 330 -14.46 -3.77 16.42
CA SER A 330 -15.19 -3.22 17.57
C SER A 330 -14.32 -3.12 18.84
N THR A 331 -13.33 -4.02 19.01
CA THR A 331 -12.33 -3.96 20.09
C THR A 331 -11.21 -2.98 19.77
N SER A 332 -10.62 -3.06 18.58
CA SER A 332 -9.43 -2.28 18.20
C SER A 332 -9.68 -0.80 17.99
N ARG A 333 -10.88 -0.36 17.59
CA ARG A 333 -11.29 1.07 17.53
C ARG A 333 -10.15 2.03 17.12
N ILE A 334 -9.51 1.71 16.00
CA ILE A 334 -8.25 2.33 15.58
C ILE A 334 -8.45 3.83 15.36
N ARG A 335 -7.69 4.68 16.05
CA ARG A 335 -7.77 6.14 15.94
C ARG A 335 -6.52 6.73 15.30
N TYR A 336 -6.70 7.84 14.59
CA TYR A 336 -5.58 8.69 14.20
C TYR A 336 -5.12 9.53 15.39
N GLU A 337 -3.84 9.90 15.44
CA GLU A 337 -3.24 10.70 16.50
C GLU A 337 -2.31 11.77 15.89
N PRO A 338 -2.48 13.06 16.22
CA PRO A 338 -1.58 14.12 15.76
C PRO A 338 -0.16 13.96 16.31
N LEU A 339 0.82 14.49 15.57
CA LEU A 339 2.24 14.47 15.96
C LEU A 339 2.52 15.52 17.05
N THR A 340 2.07 15.25 18.27
CA THR A 340 2.27 16.10 19.45
C THR A 340 3.56 15.72 20.20
N ASP A 341 4.08 16.64 21.02
CA ASP A 341 5.22 16.33 21.90
C ASP A 341 4.97 15.12 22.82
N SER A 342 3.72 14.93 23.28
CA SER A 342 3.31 13.78 24.09
C SER A 342 3.43 12.46 23.32
N ALA A 343 2.95 12.43 22.08
CA ALA A 343 3.02 11.24 21.22
C ALA A 343 4.48 10.92 20.83
N ILE A 344 5.32 11.95 20.64
CA ILE A 344 6.75 11.78 20.38
C ILE A 344 7.49 11.29 21.63
N ALA A 345 7.12 11.75 22.83
CA ALA A 345 7.69 11.28 24.09
C ALA A 345 7.35 9.80 24.39
N GLU A 346 6.16 9.32 24.02
CA GLU A 346 5.84 7.89 24.07
C GLU A 346 6.73 7.06 23.15
N ALA A 347 7.05 7.56 21.94
CA ALA A 347 7.98 6.88 21.04
C ALA A 347 9.42 6.85 21.60
N GLN A 348 9.86 7.92 22.25
CA GLN A 348 11.15 7.96 22.96
C GLN A 348 11.17 6.91 24.08
N LYS A 349 10.11 6.84 24.89
CA LYS A 349 9.96 5.82 25.93
C LYS A 349 10.05 4.41 25.35
N SER A 350 9.43 4.14 24.20
CA SER A 350 9.55 2.84 23.52
C SER A 350 11.00 2.50 23.14
N VAL A 351 11.78 3.46 22.66
CA VAL A 351 13.23 3.29 22.40
C VAL A 351 13.99 3.01 23.69
N ASP A 352 13.74 3.77 24.75
CA ASP A 352 14.44 3.61 26.02
C ASP A 352 14.11 2.28 26.71
N ASP A 353 12.86 1.81 26.62
CA ASP A 353 12.45 0.47 27.06
C ASP A 353 13.13 -0.63 26.24
N PHE A 354 13.29 -0.46 24.91
CA PHE A 354 14.05 -1.41 24.08
C PHE A 354 15.54 -1.44 24.47
N VAL A 355 16.13 -0.33 24.91
CA VAL A 355 17.52 -0.28 25.40
C VAL A 355 17.65 -0.95 26.77
N LYS A 356 16.76 -0.61 27.71
CA LYS A 356 16.70 -1.23 29.04
C LYS A 356 16.59 -2.76 28.99
N THR A 357 15.98 -3.29 27.93
CA THR A 357 15.73 -4.72 27.72
C THR A 357 16.78 -5.40 26.85
N GLY A 358 17.83 -4.68 26.40
CA GLY A 358 18.89 -5.20 25.54
C GLY A 358 18.46 -5.49 24.09
N THR A 359 17.29 -5.02 23.68
CA THR A 359 16.75 -5.21 22.32
C THR A 359 17.34 -4.19 21.35
N LEU A 360 17.55 -2.96 21.82
CA LEU A 360 18.41 -1.96 21.20
C LEU A 360 19.70 -1.83 22.00
N THR A 361 20.83 -1.60 21.31
CA THR A 361 22.14 -1.43 21.96
C THR A 361 22.37 0.00 22.46
N LYS A 362 21.67 1.00 21.91
CA LYS A 362 21.81 2.41 22.24
C LYS A 362 20.49 3.16 21.97
N SER A 363 20.18 4.15 22.81
CA SER A 363 19.08 5.08 22.57
C SER A 363 19.49 6.17 21.57
N PHE A 364 18.50 6.81 20.96
CA PHE A 364 18.65 7.95 20.06
C PHE A 364 17.48 8.92 20.28
N ASP A 365 17.65 10.19 19.93
CA ASP A 365 16.56 11.18 19.96
C ASP A 365 15.59 10.91 18.82
N VAL A 366 14.37 10.48 19.16
CA VAL A 366 13.33 10.21 18.17
C VAL A 366 12.72 11.49 17.59
N ARG A 367 12.93 12.69 18.15
CA ARG A 367 12.29 13.92 17.63
C ARG A 367 12.62 14.17 16.16
N GLY A 368 13.83 13.83 15.73
CA GLY A 368 14.25 13.92 14.32
C GLY A 368 13.53 12.96 13.36
N LEU A 369 12.85 11.93 13.86
CA LEU A 369 12.07 10.97 13.07
C LEU A 369 10.70 11.54 12.65
N PHE A 370 10.08 12.38 13.46
CA PHE A 370 8.71 12.86 13.24
C PHE A 370 8.70 14.22 12.50
N ASP A 371 8.07 14.29 11.32
CA ASP A 371 7.83 15.56 10.63
C ASP A 371 6.51 16.18 11.10
N THR A 372 6.55 16.85 12.26
CA THR A 372 5.40 17.51 12.88
C THR A 372 4.73 18.57 11.98
N SER A 373 5.43 19.05 10.95
CA SER A 373 4.84 20.00 9.98
C SER A 373 3.73 19.38 9.13
N PHE A 374 3.55 18.05 9.15
CA PHE A 374 2.37 17.37 8.58
C PHE A 374 1.08 17.60 9.37
N ASN A 375 1.14 18.03 10.65
CA ASN A 375 -0.05 18.37 11.42
C ASN A 375 -0.91 19.44 10.72
N LYS A 376 -0.31 20.33 9.89
CA LYS A 376 -1.01 21.36 9.09
C LYS A 376 -2.11 20.80 8.18
N PHE A 377 -1.98 19.53 7.76
CA PHE A 377 -2.95 18.88 6.89
C PHE A 377 -4.12 18.28 7.67
N THR A 378 -3.94 18.01 8.97
CA THR A 378 -4.91 17.33 9.83
C THR A 378 -5.80 18.30 10.58
N GLN A 379 -7.00 17.86 10.97
CA GLN A 379 -8.00 18.73 11.61
C GLN A 379 -7.60 19.23 13.01
N ALA A 380 -6.55 18.68 13.62
CA ALA A 380 -5.98 19.18 14.88
C ALA A 380 -5.26 20.54 14.75
N ALA A 381 -5.21 21.12 13.54
CA ALA A 381 -4.65 22.44 13.24
C ALA A 381 -5.72 23.48 12.81
N ARG A 382 -6.97 23.32 13.26
CA ARG A 382 -8.07 24.27 13.04
C ARG A 382 -8.82 24.57 14.34
#